data_AF-A0A4Y3VMC5-F1
#
_entry.id   AF-A0A4Y3VMC5-F1
#
_cell.length_a   1.000
_cell.length_b   1.000
_cell.length_c   1.000
_cell.angle_alpha   90.00
_cell.angle_beta   90.00
_cell.angle_gamma   90.00
#
_symmetry.space_group_name_H-M   'P 1'
#
loop_
_entity.id
_entity.type
_entity.pdbx_description
1 polymer ?
#
loop_
_entity_poly.entity_id
_entity_poly.type
_entity_poly.pdbx_seq_one_letter_code
_entity_poly.pdbx_strand_id
1 'polypeptide(L)'
;MPSCSWWSDGIGRLQPWDETPWGPESPDPLTVATLDADQGGGLIDALRRGSVDLKVTSHPTTDYAYDVVRHWAGAVPADPTWRVEPRNLSRVDVSFRNHRPGTANEYRYDVWDGWSAGNQLTAPAQGERTDWVTSGTAWVEDAFIPTETGQHSLDVLRYPHGRTH
;
A
#
# COMPACT_ATOMS: atom_id res chain seq x y z
N MET A 1 37.04 -17.64 20.64
CA MET A 1 35.63 -18.06 20.60
C MET A 1 34.83 -17.09 21.46
N PRO A 2 33.90 -16.33 20.89
CA PRO A 2 32.78 -15.79 21.65
C PRO A 2 31.47 -16.41 21.16
N SER A 3 30.69 -16.91 22.11
CA SER A 3 29.33 -17.40 21.96
C SER A 3 28.37 -16.24 21.74
N CYS A 4 27.48 -16.35 20.75
CA CYS A 4 26.34 -15.45 20.61
C CYS A 4 25.11 -16.11 21.25
N SER A 5 24.70 -15.61 22.41
CA SER A 5 23.47 -16.01 23.10
C SER A 5 22.33 -15.11 22.64
N TRP A 6 21.30 -15.69 22.03
CA TRP A 6 20.05 -15.01 21.73
C TRP A 6 19.05 -15.26 22.87
N TRP A 7 18.89 -14.27 23.75
CA TRP A 7 17.61 -13.97 24.40
C TRP A 7 17.62 -12.47 24.71
N SER A 8 16.51 -11.79 24.45
CA SER A 8 16.32 -10.38 24.79
C SER A 8 15.04 -10.28 25.60
N ASP A 9 15.16 -10.22 26.93
CA ASP A 9 14.06 -9.82 27.82
C ASP A 9 14.11 -8.29 28.03
N GLY A 10 13.70 -7.54 27.01
CA GLY A 10 13.42 -6.12 27.12
C GLY A 10 12.00 -5.83 26.69
N ILE A 11 11.21 -5.16 27.54
CA ILE A 11 9.84 -4.75 27.22
C ILE A 11 9.90 -3.73 26.07
N GLY A 12 9.42 -4.17 24.91
CA GLY A 12 9.27 -3.38 23.69
C GLY A 12 9.73 -4.16 22.48
N ARG A 13 8.80 -4.75 21.72
CA ARG A 13 9.08 -5.15 20.33
C ARG A 13 9.56 -3.88 19.61
N LEU A 14 10.87 -3.75 19.40
CA LEU A 14 11.39 -2.86 18.38
C LEU A 14 10.70 -3.30 17.08
N GLN A 15 9.87 -2.43 16.48
CA GLN A 15 9.38 -2.63 15.11
C GLN A 15 10.64 -2.73 14.25
N PRO A 16 10.99 -3.91 13.72
CA PRO A 16 12.36 -4.16 13.28
C PRO A 16 12.70 -3.55 11.92
N TRP A 17 11.73 -2.92 11.25
CA TRP A 17 11.88 -2.26 9.95
C TRP A 17 10.82 -1.17 9.78
N ASP A 18 11.24 -0.02 9.27
CA ASP A 18 10.36 1.12 8.98
C ASP A 18 9.88 1.01 7.52
N GLU A 19 8.97 0.07 7.25
CA GLU A 19 8.18 0.08 6.00
C GLU A 19 7.03 1.10 6.07
N THR A 20 7.05 1.98 7.09
CA THR A 20 5.95 2.92 7.20
C THR A 20 6.05 3.92 6.05
N PRO A 21 4.92 4.25 5.42
CA PRO A 21 4.87 5.36 4.47
C PRO A 21 5.29 6.71 5.11
N TRP A 22 5.50 6.72 6.43
CA TRP A 22 5.86 7.85 7.27
C TRP A 22 7.33 7.85 7.71
N GLY A 23 8.09 6.81 7.33
CA GLY A 23 9.49 6.61 7.67
C GLY A 23 10.44 7.41 6.77
N PRO A 24 11.69 7.64 7.20
CA PRO A 24 12.64 8.42 6.42
C PRO A 24 12.92 7.76 5.06
N GLU A 25 12.97 8.60 4.03
CA GLU A 25 13.13 8.33 2.58
C GLU A 25 14.40 7.57 2.15
N SER A 26 15.13 6.93 3.07
CA SER A 26 16.38 6.23 2.78
C SER A 26 16.16 4.73 2.88
N PRO A 27 16.51 3.92 1.85
CA PRO A 27 16.52 2.48 2.04
C PRO A 27 17.47 2.17 3.19
N ASP A 28 16.98 1.39 4.15
CA ASP A 28 17.80 0.94 5.26
C ASP A 28 19.11 0.34 4.72
N PRO A 29 20.25 0.56 5.39
CA PRO A 29 21.55 0.08 4.92
C PRO A 29 21.64 -1.46 4.87
N LEU A 30 20.61 -2.16 5.37
CA LEU A 30 20.47 -3.60 5.34
C LEU A 30 19.24 -4.00 4.53
N THR A 31 19.45 -4.69 3.41
CA THR A 31 18.37 -5.29 2.64
C THR A 31 17.71 -6.42 3.44
N VAL A 32 16.41 -6.28 3.71
CA VAL A 32 15.58 -7.32 4.30
C VAL A 32 14.64 -7.87 3.23
N ALA A 33 14.48 -9.19 3.20
CA ALA A 33 13.50 -9.86 2.34
C ALA A 33 12.83 -10.98 3.13
N THR A 34 11.51 -11.07 3.04
CA THR A 34 10.75 -12.19 3.59
C THR A 34 10.66 -13.28 2.53
N LEU A 35 10.92 -14.51 2.93
CA LEU A 35 10.80 -15.70 2.08
C LEU A 35 9.68 -16.57 2.60
N ASP A 36 8.95 -17.22 1.70
CA ASP A 36 8.07 -18.31 2.10
C ASP A 36 8.88 -19.55 2.54
N ALA A 37 8.18 -20.55 3.07
CA ALA A 37 8.82 -21.74 3.64
C ALA A 37 9.64 -22.53 2.60
N ASP A 38 9.16 -22.60 1.35
CA ASP A 38 9.82 -23.35 0.28
C ASP A 38 11.07 -22.62 -0.21
N GLN A 39 10.94 -21.31 -0.44
CA GLN A 39 12.05 -20.42 -0.77
C GLN A 39 13.14 -20.44 0.33
N GLY A 40 12.73 -20.37 1.60
CA GLY A 40 13.63 -20.44 2.75
C GLY A 40 14.35 -21.79 2.85
N GLY A 41 13.64 -22.90 2.63
CA GLY A 41 14.23 -24.24 2.57
C GLY A 41 15.28 -24.36 1.47
N GLY A 42 14.96 -23.88 0.26
CA GLY A 42 15.88 -23.84 -0.86
C GLY A 42 17.15 -23.04 -0.59
N LEU A 43 17.02 -21.88 0.08
CA LEU A 43 18.16 -21.06 0.48
C LEU A 43 19.06 -21.77 1.51
N ILE A 44 18.48 -22.41 2.53
CA ILE A 44 19.24 -23.16 3.54
C ILE A 44 20.05 -24.29 2.89
N ASP A 45 19.44 -25.04 1.98
CA ASP A 45 20.13 -26.14 1.30
C ASP A 45 21.23 -25.65 0.36
N ALA A 46 21.04 -24.50 -0.29
CA ALA A 46 22.08 -23.87 -1.10
C ALA A 46 23.27 -23.41 -0.24
N LEU A 47 23.01 -22.77 0.91
CA LEU A 47 24.04 -22.33 1.85
C LEU A 47 24.86 -23.50 2.44
N ARG A 48 24.25 -24.68 2.60
CA ARG A 48 24.97 -25.90 3.00
C ARG A 48 25.98 -26.38 1.96
N ARG A 49 25.81 -26.01 0.68
CA ARG A 49 26.71 -26.39 -0.42
C ARG A 49 27.79 -25.34 -0.70
N GLY A 50 27.65 -24.13 -0.16
CA GLY A 50 28.61 -23.04 -0.31
C GLY A 50 27.96 -21.67 -0.26
N SER A 51 28.73 -20.63 -0.53
CA SER A 51 28.22 -19.26 -0.62
C SER A 51 27.22 -19.10 -1.75
N VAL A 52 26.18 -18.31 -1.51
CA VAL A 52 25.08 -18.05 -2.46
C VAL A 52 24.89 -16.55 -2.59
N ASP A 53 24.77 -16.07 -3.83
CA ASP A 53 24.34 -14.70 -4.12
C ASP A 53 22.81 -14.65 -4.24
N LEU A 54 22.17 -13.81 -3.44
CA LEU A 54 20.72 -13.60 -3.48
C LEU A 54 20.40 -12.31 -4.24
N LYS A 55 19.61 -12.42 -5.31
CA LYS A 55 19.06 -11.27 -6.03
C LYS A 55 17.62 -11.03 -5.57
N VAL A 56 17.36 -9.83 -5.07
CA VAL A 56 16.01 -9.38 -4.66
C VAL A 56 15.55 -8.30 -5.63
N THR A 57 14.26 -8.29 -5.96
CA THR A 57 13.63 -7.22 -6.75
C THR A 57 12.40 -6.73 -6.00
N SER A 58 12.38 -5.44 -5.68
CA SER A 58 11.28 -4.79 -4.97
C SER A 58 10.41 -4.00 -5.95
N HIS A 59 9.10 -4.06 -5.75
CA HIS A 59 8.10 -3.25 -6.45
C HIS A 59 7.27 -2.52 -5.39
N PRO A 60 7.76 -1.39 -4.84
CA PRO A 60 7.13 -0.69 -3.73
C PRO A 60 5.85 0.05 -4.12
N THR A 61 5.57 0.14 -5.42
CA THR A 61 4.38 0.78 -5.99
C THR A 61 3.65 -0.21 -6.89
N THR A 62 2.34 -0.01 -7.06
CA THR A 62 1.50 -0.82 -7.95
C THR A 62 1.11 -0.06 -9.20
N ASP A 63 0.93 -0.78 -10.32
CA ASP A 63 0.44 -0.22 -11.59
C ASP A 63 -1.09 -0.08 -11.60
N TYR A 64 -1.78 -0.74 -10.65
CA TYR A 64 -3.22 -0.64 -10.46
C TYR A 64 -3.66 -0.84 -9.02
N ALA A 65 -4.75 -0.19 -8.63
CA ALA A 65 -5.39 -0.36 -7.32
C ALA A 65 -6.89 -0.64 -7.43
N TYR A 66 -7.46 -1.25 -6.39
CA TYR A 66 -8.90 -1.51 -6.27
C TYR A 66 -9.40 -0.96 -4.93
N ASP A 67 -10.11 0.16 -4.98
CA ASP A 67 -10.75 0.77 -3.81
C ASP A 67 -12.23 0.38 -3.78
N VAL A 68 -12.48 -0.75 -3.12
CA VAL A 68 -13.80 -1.38 -3.09
C VAL A 68 -14.44 -1.24 -1.72
N VAL A 69 -15.63 -0.63 -1.68
CA VAL A 69 -16.32 -0.28 -0.45
C VAL A 69 -17.77 -0.75 -0.49
N ARG A 70 -18.23 -1.26 0.65
CA ARG A 70 -19.63 -1.60 0.89
C ARG A 70 -20.01 -1.22 2.32
N HIS A 71 -20.95 -0.30 2.43
CA HIS A 71 -21.53 0.08 3.73
C HIS A 71 -22.75 -0.78 4.06
N TRP A 72 -22.96 -1.01 5.36
CA TRP A 72 -24.13 -1.67 5.92
C TRP A 72 -24.74 -0.77 6.98
N ALA A 73 -26.05 -0.54 6.91
CA ALA A 73 -26.77 0.29 7.88
C ALA A 73 -27.51 -0.58 8.92
N GLY A 74 -27.58 -0.08 10.16
CA GLY A 74 -28.30 -0.71 11.27
C GLY A 74 -27.51 -1.81 11.99
N ALA A 75 -27.11 -2.85 11.27
CA ALA A 75 -26.30 -3.95 11.82
C ALA A 75 -25.44 -4.61 10.74
N VAL A 76 -24.35 -5.26 11.15
CA VAL A 76 -23.59 -6.14 10.26
C VAL A 76 -24.49 -7.32 9.86
N PRO A 77 -24.64 -7.64 8.56
CA PRO A 77 -25.46 -8.76 8.11
C PRO A 77 -24.93 -10.11 8.65
N ALA A 78 -25.82 -11.09 8.79
CA ALA A 78 -25.44 -12.46 9.13
C ALA A 78 -24.48 -13.08 8.09
N ASP A 79 -24.58 -12.64 6.84
CA ASP A 79 -23.63 -12.94 5.77
C ASP A 79 -23.14 -11.63 5.15
N PRO A 80 -21.93 -11.16 5.50
CA PRO A 80 -21.34 -9.94 4.97
C PRO A 80 -20.70 -10.14 3.59
N THR A 81 -20.79 -11.33 2.99
CA THR A 81 -20.17 -11.63 1.70
C THR A 81 -20.75 -10.75 0.61
N TRP A 82 -19.88 -10.08 -0.13
CA TRP A 82 -20.27 -9.26 -1.28
C TRP A 82 -19.36 -9.53 -2.46
N ARG A 83 -19.98 -9.68 -3.64
CA ARG A 83 -19.26 -9.87 -4.90
C ARG A 83 -19.25 -8.57 -5.69
N VAL A 84 -18.03 -8.11 -5.96
CA VAL A 84 -17.76 -6.97 -6.84
C VAL A 84 -17.78 -7.47 -8.28
N GLU A 85 -18.52 -6.78 -9.13
CA GLU A 85 -18.54 -7.02 -10.57
C GLU A 85 -17.99 -5.79 -11.29
N PRO A 86 -17.49 -5.91 -12.53
CA PRO A 86 -16.99 -4.77 -13.29
C PRO A 86 -17.99 -3.61 -13.39
N ARG A 87 -19.30 -3.90 -13.44
CA ARG A 87 -20.36 -2.87 -13.44
C ARG A 87 -20.52 -2.10 -12.12
N ASN A 88 -19.85 -2.55 -11.06
CA ASN A 88 -19.84 -1.87 -9.77
C ASN A 88 -18.61 -0.94 -9.63
N LEU A 89 -17.74 -0.91 -10.65
CA LEU A 89 -16.46 -0.21 -10.61
C LEU A 89 -16.40 0.88 -11.68
N SER A 90 -15.75 1.98 -11.32
CA SER A 90 -15.37 3.06 -12.22
C SER A 90 -13.86 3.05 -12.39
N ARG A 91 -13.38 3.28 -13.61
CA ARG A 91 -11.96 3.37 -13.92
C ARG A 91 -11.50 4.81 -13.75
N VAL A 92 -10.41 5.00 -13.02
CA VAL A 92 -9.75 6.29 -12.80
C VAL A 92 -8.30 6.18 -13.28
N ASP A 93 -7.90 7.03 -14.21
CA ASP A 93 -6.52 7.20 -14.65
C ASP A 93 -5.85 8.25 -13.76
N VAL A 94 -5.06 7.79 -12.80
CA VAL A 94 -4.36 8.65 -11.85
C VAL A 94 -3.00 9.04 -12.43
N SER A 95 -2.71 10.35 -12.43
CA SER A 95 -1.46 10.91 -12.95
C SER A 95 -0.67 11.61 -11.85
N PHE A 96 0.50 11.05 -11.51
CA PHE A 96 1.44 11.63 -10.54
C PHE A 96 2.43 12.53 -11.28
N ARG A 97 2.43 13.83 -10.94
CA ARG A 97 3.14 14.87 -11.69
C ARG A 97 4.07 15.72 -10.84
N ASN A 98 4.89 15.10 -9.99
CA ASN A 98 5.93 15.85 -9.32
C ASN A 98 7.02 16.30 -10.32
N HIS A 99 7.80 17.32 -9.95
CA HIS A 99 8.89 17.83 -10.77
C HIS A 99 10.11 16.89 -10.83
N ARG A 100 10.17 15.88 -9.97
CA ARG A 100 11.22 14.86 -9.90
C ARG A 100 10.66 13.47 -9.54
N PRO A 101 11.30 12.38 -9.98
CA PRO A 101 10.96 11.04 -9.50
C PRO A 101 11.20 10.93 -7.99
N GLY A 102 10.52 9.99 -7.34
CA GLY A 102 10.60 9.78 -5.90
C GLY A 102 9.44 8.94 -5.39
N THR A 103 9.35 8.85 -4.06
CA THR A 103 8.26 8.19 -3.36
C THR A 103 7.26 9.23 -2.87
N ALA A 104 5.98 8.95 -3.05
CA ALA A 104 4.89 9.74 -2.52
C ALA A 104 3.99 8.86 -1.65
N ASN A 105 3.15 9.53 -0.89
CA ASN A 105 2.05 8.95 -0.16
C ASN A 105 0.74 9.36 -0.81
N GLU A 106 -0.22 8.46 -0.82
CA GLU A 106 -1.54 8.72 -1.35
C GLU A 106 -2.59 8.07 -0.47
N TYR A 107 -3.73 8.72 -0.32
CA TYR A 107 -4.92 8.07 0.21
C TYR A 107 -6.17 8.46 -0.57
N ARG A 108 -7.07 7.49 -0.68
CA ARG A 108 -8.45 7.68 -1.13
C ARG A 108 -9.37 7.10 -0.07
N TYR A 109 -10.06 7.98 0.65
CA TYR A 109 -10.95 7.58 1.75
C TYR A 109 -12.40 7.71 1.32
N ASP A 110 -13.18 6.67 1.56
CA ASP A 110 -14.62 6.74 1.32
C ASP A 110 -15.26 7.63 2.38
N VAL A 111 -16.24 8.42 1.96
CA VAL A 111 -17.02 9.28 2.85
C VAL A 111 -18.40 8.66 3.04
N TRP A 112 -18.72 8.35 4.28
CA TRP A 112 -20.00 7.76 4.66
C TRP A 112 -20.51 8.36 5.98
N ASP A 113 -21.73 8.89 5.95
CA ASP A 113 -22.39 9.53 7.10
C ASP A 113 -21.51 10.54 7.86
N GLY A 114 -20.71 11.31 7.12
CA GLY A 114 -19.82 12.34 7.66
C GLY A 114 -18.47 11.82 8.19
N TRP A 115 -18.24 10.51 8.12
CA TRP A 115 -16.97 9.88 8.46
C TRP A 115 -16.18 9.55 7.19
N SER A 116 -14.85 9.55 7.31
CA SER A 116 -13.95 9.05 6.28
C SER A 116 -13.05 7.96 6.83
N ALA A 117 -12.80 6.92 6.02
CA ALA A 117 -11.94 5.82 6.38
C ALA A 117 -11.20 5.27 5.14
N GLY A 118 -10.05 4.66 5.36
CA GLY A 118 -9.31 3.94 4.34
C GLY A 118 -7.86 3.75 4.75
N ASN A 119 -7.03 3.37 3.78
CA ASN A 119 -5.61 3.14 3.99
C ASN A 119 -4.78 4.12 3.15
N GLN A 120 -3.63 4.50 3.66
CA GLN A 120 -2.61 5.19 2.88
C GLN A 120 -1.77 4.17 2.11
N LEU A 121 -1.48 4.48 0.86
CA LEU A 121 -0.66 3.70 -0.04
C LEU A 121 0.62 4.45 -0.37
N THR A 122 1.70 3.70 -0.57
CA THR A 122 2.89 4.22 -1.23
C THR A 122 2.60 4.38 -2.73
N ALA A 123 2.89 5.55 -3.26
CA ALA A 123 2.69 5.91 -4.66
C ALA A 123 4.00 6.43 -5.26
N PRO A 124 4.18 6.37 -6.59
CA PRO A 124 5.31 7.03 -7.22
C PRO A 124 5.07 8.55 -7.26
N ALA A 125 6.11 9.36 -7.09
CA ALA A 125 6.02 10.82 -7.27
C ALA A 125 5.81 11.23 -8.74
N GLN A 126 6.14 10.35 -9.68
CA GLN A 126 5.93 10.51 -11.12
C GLN A 126 5.41 9.22 -11.75
N GLY A 127 4.40 9.31 -12.61
CA GLY A 127 3.90 8.17 -13.37
C GLY A 127 2.39 8.18 -13.49
N GLU A 128 1.86 7.05 -13.96
CA GLU A 128 0.42 6.85 -14.15
C GLU A 128 0.01 5.54 -13.47
N ARG A 129 -1.20 5.50 -12.91
CA ARG A 129 -1.78 4.31 -12.30
C ARG A 129 -3.25 4.18 -12.66
N THR A 130 -3.70 2.96 -12.95
CA THR A 130 -5.13 2.70 -13.16
C THR A 130 -5.79 2.25 -11.87
N ASP A 131 -6.73 3.05 -11.36
CA ASP A 131 -7.48 2.72 -10.17
C ASP A 131 -8.91 2.29 -10.54
N TRP A 132 -9.41 1.27 -9.85
CA TRP A 132 -10.77 0.77 -9.98
C TRP A 132 -11.51 1.02 -8.68
N VAL A 133 -12.40 2.01 -8.68
CA VAL A 133 -13.09 2.48 -7.47
C VAL A 133 -14.55 2.09 -7.50
N THR A 134 -15.17 1.88 -6.33
CA THR A 134 -16.62 1.63 -6.26
C THR A 134 -17.40 2.80 -6.86
N SER A 135 -18.21 2.51 -7.88
CA SER A 135 -18.96 3.53 -8.61
C SER A 135 -19.98 4.24 -7.72
N GLY A 136 -20.05 5.56 -7.85
CA GLY A 136 -21.03 6.40 -7.14
C GLY A 136 -20.75 6.63 -5.66
N THR A 137 -19.74 5.95 -5.09
CA THR A 137 -19.24 6.23 -3.74
C THR A 137 -18.64 7.64 -3.68
N ALA A 138 -18.80 8.26 -2.51
CA ALA A 138 -18.21 9.55 -2.19
C ALA A 138 -16.77 9.34 -1.70
N TRP A 139 -15.83 10.12 -2.23
CA TRP A 139 -14.40 9.99 -1.92
C TRP A 139 -13.79 11.33 -1.56
N VAL A 140 -12.79 11.30 -0.69
CA VAL A 140 -11.80 12.37 -0.55
C VAL A 140 -10.43 11.79 -0.83
N GLU A 141 -9.60 12.56 -1.51
CA GLU A 141 -8.33 12.09 -2.05
C GLU A 141 -7.21 13.06 -1.71
N ASP A 142 -6.04 12.52 -1.47
CA ASP A 142 -4.82 13.29 -1.25
C ASP A 142 -3.61 12.50 -1.73
N ALA A 143 -2.65 13.22 -2.29
CA ALA A 143 -1.33 12.72 -2.58
C ALA A 143 -0.30 13.75 -2.16
N PHE A 144 0.71 13.33 -1.40
CA PHE A 144 1.72 14.23 -0.88
C PHE A 144 3.10 13.58 -0.80
N ILE A 145 4.11 14.42 -0.91
CA ILE A 145 5.50 14.12 -0.60
C ILE A 145 5.80 14.85 0.71
N PRO A 146 6.12 14.13 1.81
CA PRO A 146 6.37 14.75 3.10
C PRO A 146 7.35 15.92 2.99
N THR A 147 7.02 17.04 3.62
CA THR A 147 7.84 18.28 3.65
C THR A 147 8.04 19.01 2.30
N GLU A 148 7.46 18.53 1.21
CA GLU A 148 7.65 19.10 -0.14
C GLU A 148 6.36 19.69 -0.72
N THR A 149 5.39 18.83 -1.05
CA THR A 149 4.18 19.23 -1.78
C THR A 149 3.03 18.27 -1.50
N GLY A 150 1.80 18.75 -1.66
CA GLY A 150 0.59 17.95 -1.52
C GLY A 150 -0.52 18.45 -2.44
N GLN A 151 -1.35 17.52 -2.88
CA GLN A 151 -2.57 17.78 -3.65
C GLN A 151 -3.71 17.07 -2.94
N HIS A 152 -4.79 17.79 -2.71
CA HIS A 152 -6.00 17.25 -2.11
C HIS A 152 -7.21 17.57 -2.99
N SER A 153 -8.19 16.68 -2.98
CA SER A 153 -9.49 16.96 -3.56
C SER A 153 -10.11 18.17 -2.86
N LEU A 154 -10.49 19.20 -3.63
CA LEU A 154 -11.16 20.39 -3.07
C LEU A 154 -12.59 20.07 -2.58
N ASP A 155 -13.23 19.12 -3.23
CA ASP A 155 -14.60 18.68 -2.96
C ASP A 155 -14.65 17.15 -2.84
N VAL A 156 -15.77 16.64 -2.34
CA VAL A 156 -16.07 15.21 -2.35
C VAL A 156 -16.25 14.72 -3.79
N LEU A 157 -15.40 13.80 -4.21
CA LEU A 157 -15.41 13.20 -5.54
C LEU A 157 -16.43 12.07 -5.62
N ARG A 158 -17.01 11.88 -6.81
CA ARG A 158 -17.85 10.72 -7.14
C ARG A 158 -17.57 10.28 -8.56
N TYR A 159 -17.27 8.99 -8.72
CA TYR A 159 -16.96 8.39 -10.01
C TYR A 159 -18.16 7.60 -10.51
N PRO A 160 -19.02 8.15 -11.39
CA PRO A 160 -20.16 7.42 -11.95
C PRO A 160 -19.71 6.22 -12.77
N HIS A 161 -20.52 5.15 -12.72
CA HIS A 161 -20.30 3.96 -13.53
C HIS A 161 -20.23 4.26 -15.03
N GLY A 162 -19.39 3.51 -15.75
CA GLY A 162 -19.31 3.54 -17.21
C GLY A 162 -18.57 4.75 -17.79
N ARG A 163 -17.84 5.49 -16.95
CA ARG A 163 -16.94 6.57 -17.37
C ARG A 163 -15.52 6.27 -16.92
N THR A 164 -14.57 6.72 -17.73
CA THR A 164 -13.16 6.85 -17.34
C THR A 164 -12.95 8.28 -16.88
N HIS A 165 -12.19 8.43 -15.80
CA HIS A 165 -11.88 9.71 -15.17
C HIS A 165 -10.40 9.98 -15.16
#